data_AF-A0A4Q3J2N2-F1
#
_entry.id   AF-A0A4Q3J2N2-F1
#
_cell.length_a   1.000
_cell.length_b   1.000
_cell.length_c   1.000
_cell.angle_alpha   90.00
_cell.angle_beta   90.00
_cell.angle_gamma   90.00
#
_symmetry.space_group_name_H-M   'P 1'
#
loop_
_entity.id
_entity.type
_entity.pdbx_description
1 polymer ?
#
loop_
_entity_poly.entity_id
_entity_poly.type
_entity_poly.pdbx_seq_one_letter_code
_entity_poly.pdbx_strand_id
1 'polypeptide(L)'
;SLRVGRLLDAGQMAPEMISLVKRNNCGKALDIARQARDMHGGNGISIEYHVMRHAANLETVNTYEGTHDVHALILGRAVTGLQAFF
;
A
#
# COMPACT_ATOMS: atom_id res chain seq x y z
N SER A 1 0.32 9.02 6.03
CA SER A 1 0.64 10.19 5.18
C SER A 1 0.16 11.47 5.83
N LEU A 2 1.08 12.28 6.36
CA LEU A 2 0.76 13.48 7.17
C LEU A 2 -0.17 14.48 6.45
N ARG A 3 0.04 14.71 5.15
CA ARG A 3 -0.78 15.65 4.37
C ARG A 3 -2.24 15.22 4.28
N VAL A 4 -2.50 13.94 4.03
CA VAL A 4 -3.88 13.41 3.95
C VAL A 4 -4.56 13.47 5.31
N GLY A 5 -3.86 13.19 6.40
CA GLY A 5 -4.40 13.36 7.76
C GLY A 5 -4.82 14.81 8.02
N ARG A 6 -3.95 15.78 7.73
CA ARG A 6 -4.27 17.21 7.88
C ARG A 6 -5.45 17.67 7.02
N LEU A 7 -5.60 17.12 5.80
CA LEU A 7 -6.73 17.43 4.92
C LEU A 7 -8.03 16.81 5.43
N LEU A 8 -7.96 15.63 6.04
CA LEU A 8 -9.09 14.98 6.68
C LEU A 8 -9.61 15.82 7.86
N ASP A 9 -8.70 16.26 8.74
CA ASP A 9 -9.04 17.12 9.88
C ASP A 9 -9.66 18.46 9.44
N ALA A 10 -9.23 18.99 8.29
CA ALA A 10 -9.77 20.21 7.69
C ALA A 10 -11.10 20.01 6.92
N GLY A 11 -11.61 18.78 6.80
CA GLY A 11 -12.80 18.47 5.99
C GLY A 11 -12.59 18.63 4.48
N GLN A 12 -11.33 18.62 4.02
CA GLN A 12 -10.91 18.85 2.63
C GLN A 12 -10.37 17.58 1.94
N MET A 13 -10.51 16.42 2.57
CA MET A 13 -10.04 15.15 2.01
C MET A 13 -11.00 14.66 0.92
N ALA A 14 -10.46 14.37 -0.26
CA ALA A 14 -11.17 13.68 -1.33
C ALA A 14 -10.87 12.16 -1.29
N PRO A 15 -11.84 11.26 -1.50
CA PRO A 15 -11.65 9.80 -1.41
C PRO A 15 -10.48 9.26 -2.25
N GLU A 16 -10.21 9.86 -3.41
CA GLU A 16 -9.09 9.53 -4.30
C GLU A 16 -7.73 9.69 -3.61
N MET A 17 -7.61 10.62 -2.65
CA MET A 17 -6.40 10.80 -1.86
C MET A 17 -6.08 9.58 -1.00
N ILE A 18 -7.11 8.90 -0.45
CA ILE A 18 -6.94 7.64 0.29
C ILE A 18 -6.44 6.56 -0.66
N SER A 19 -7.04 6.44 -1.85
CA SER A 19 -6.61 5.47 -2.86
C SER A 19 -5.14 5.64 -3.23
N LEU A 20 -4.69 6.88 -3.41
CA LEU A 20 -3.28 7.18 -3.69
C LEU A 20 -2.36 6.71 -2.55
N VAL A 21 -2.65 7.09 -1.31
CA VAL A 21 -1.74 6.80 -0.19
C VAL A 21 -1.78 5.34 0.23
N LYS A 22 -2.93 4.67 0.19
CA LYS A 22 -3.06 3.24 0.47
C LYS A 22 -2.26 2.44 -0.54
N ARG A 23 -2.52 2.67 -1.84
CA ARG A 23 -1.81 2.00 -2.94
C ARG A 23 -0.30 2.16 -2.83
N ASN A 24 0.18 3.39 -2.64
CA ASN A 24 1.60 3.66 -2.56
C ASN A 24 2.23 3.06 -1.30
N ASN A 25 1.67 3.31 -0.12
CA ASN A 25 2.33 2.95 1.13
C ASN A 25 2.34 1.43 1.34
N CYS A 26 1.25 0.73 1.01
CA CYS A 26 1.21 -0.73 1.12
C CYS A 26 2.19 -1.41 0.17
N GLY A 27 2.21 -0.99 -1.11
CA GLY A 27 3.14 -1.54 -2.10
C GLY A 27 4.60 -1.28 -1.72
N LYS A 28 4.93 -0.05 -1.34
CA LYS A 28 6.29 0.31 -0.92
C LYS A 28 6.71 -0.38 0.37
N ALA A 29 5.81 -0.53 1.35
CA ALA A 29 6.12 -1.26 2.58
C ALA A 29 6.41 -2.73 2.30
N LEU A 30 5.64 -3.38 1.42
CA LEU A 30 5.87 -4.76 1.02
C LEU A 30 7.23 -4.92 0.30
N ASP A 31 7.54 -4.04 -0.65
CA ASP A 31 8.84 -4.04 -1.35
C ASP A 31 10.01 -3.88 -0.37
N ILE A 32 9.89 -2.94 0.58
CA ILE A 32 10.89 -2.72 1.62
C ILE A 32 11.03 -3.95 2.53
N ALA A 33 9.92 -4.60 2.90
CA ALA A 33 9.96 -5.80 3.74
C ALA A 33 10.63 -6.98 3.02
N ARG A 34 10.41 -7.13 1.71
CA ARG A 34 11.09 -8.12 0.87
C ARG A 34 12.59 -7.83 0.77
N GLN A 35 12.99 -6.58 0.52
CA GLN A 35 14.40 -6.19 0.54
C GLN A 35 15.06 -6.42 1.91
N ALA A 36 14.36 -6.09 3.00
CA ALA A 36 14.81 -6.35 4.36
C ALA A 36 15.01 -7.85 4.60
N ARG A 37 14.06 -8.68 4.16
CA ARG A 37 14.19 -10.13 4.19
C ARG A 37 15.45 -10.57 3.45
N ASP A 38 15.66 -10.13 2.21
CA ASP A 38 16.80 -10.54 1.38
C ASP A 38 18.16 -10.20 2.03
N MET A 39 18.28 -9.00 2.62
CA MET A 39 19.49 -8.59 3.34
C MET A 39 19.87 -9.51 4.51
N HIS A 40 18.91 -10.24 5.08
CA HIS A 40 19.16 -11.17 6.19
C HIS A 40 19.59 -12.57 5.74
N GLY A 41 19.66 -12.88 4.43
CA GLY A 41 20.13 -14.17 3.95
C GLY A 41 19.36 -15.37 4.54
N GLY A 42 20.04 -16.36 5.11
CA GLY A 42 19.39 -17.48 5.79
C GLY A 42 18.59 -17.05 7.04
N ASN A 43 19.12 -16.10 7.80
CA ASN A 43 18.50 -15.61 9.05
C ASN A 43 17.14 -14.98 8.82
N GLY A 44 16.88 -14.46 7.62
CA GLY A 44 15.60 -13.87 7.30
C GLY A 44 14.43 -14.87 7.27
N ILE A 45 14.67 -16.19 7.15
CA ILE A 45 13.62 -17.23 7.30
C ILE A 45 13.38 -17.57 8.78
N SER A 46 14.34 -17.33 9.66
CA SER A 46 14.16 -17.62 11.09
C SER A 46 13.07 -16.73 11.68
N ILE A 47 12.20 -17.33 12.51
CA ILE A 47 11.15 -16.60 13.22
C ILE A 47 11.70 -15.62 14.27
N GLU A 48 12.97 -15.77 14.64
CA GLU A 48 13.71 -14.86 15.52
C GLU A 48 13.85 -13.47 14.88
N TYR A 49 13.89 -13.40 13.54
CA TYR A 49 13.90 -12.15 12.79
C TYR A 49 12.53 -11.88 12.20
N HIS A 50 11.92 -10.77 12.60
CA HIS A 50 10.54 -10.47 12.25
C HIS A 50 10.31 -10.11 10.77
N VAL A 51 11.36 -10.01 9.96
CA VAL A 51 11.29 -9.55 8.55
C VAL A 51 10.36 -10.43 7.70
N MET A 52 10.41 -11.76 7.84
CA MET A 52 9.52 -12.64 7.08
C MET A 52 8.07 -12.56 7.56
N ARG A 53 7.85 -12.42 8.87
CA ARG A 53 6.51 -12.19 9.44
C ARG A 53 5.90 -10.90 8.90
N HIS A 54 6.67 -9.81 8.85
CA HIS A 54 6.18 -8.53 8.32
C HIS A 54 5.93 -8.58 6.81
N ALA A 55 6.81 -9.23 6.03
CA ALA A 55 6.57 -9.44 4.60
C ALA A 55 5.26 -10.20 4.36
N ALA A 56 5.04 -11.32 5.06
CA ALA A 56 3.81 -12.11 4.95
C ALA A 56 2.55 -11.30 5.31
N ASN A 57 2.60 -10.53 6.40
CA ASN A 57 1.48 -9.65 6.78
C ASN A 57 1.20 -8.59 5.70
N LEU A 58 2.25 -8.04 5.10
CA LEU A 58 2.12 -6.98 4.09
C LEU A 58 1.57 -7.49 2.75
N GLU A 59 1.75 -8.77 2.41
CA GLU A 59 1.05 -9.39 1.26
C GLU A 59 -0.48 -9.29 1.43
N THR A 60 -0.98 -9.60 2.64
CA THR A 60 -2.39 -9.46 2.96
C THR A 60 -2.81 -7.99 2.93
N VAL A 61 -2.04 -7.09 3.55
CA VAL A 61 -2.32 -5.64 3.59
C VAL A 61 -2.37 -5.01 2.19
N ASN A 62 -1.53 -5.49 1.28
CA ASN A 62 -1.54 -5.01 -0.09
C ASN A 62 -2.79 -5.45 -0.88
N THR A 63 -3.48 -6.49 -0.41
CA THR A 63 -4.63 -7.10 -1.08
C THR A 63 -5.98 -6.66 -0.48
N TYR A 64 -6.10 -6.63 0.84
CA TYR A 64 -7.37 -6.26 1.51
C TYR A 64 -7.65 -4.74 1.38
N GLU A 65 -8.93 -4.34 1.53
CA GLU A 65 -9.37 -2.92 1.42
C GLU A 65 -9.04 -2.24 0.08
N GLY A 66 -9.13 -3.00 -1.01
CA GLY A 66 -8.86 -2.54 -2.37
C GLY A 66 -7.45 -2.92 -2.82
N THR A 67 -7.38 -3.72 -3.88
CA THR A 67 -6.08 -4.17 -4.40
C THR A 67 -5.30 -3.00 -5.02
N HIS A 68 -3.99 -3.21 -5.21
CA HIS A 68 -3.12 -2.23 -5.83
C HIS A 68 -3.63 -1.75 -7.21
N ASP A 69 -4.22 -2.66 -7.98
CA ASP A 69 -4.77 -2.38 -9.31
C ASP A 69 -6.14 -1.69 -9.23
N VAL A 70 -6.99 -2.08 -8.29
CA VAL A 70 -8.28 -1.39 -8.07
C VAL A 70 -8.04 0.09 -7.72
N HIS A 71 -7.09 0.40 -6.84
CA HIS A 71 -6.77 1.81 -6.56
C HIS A 71 -6.15 2.51 -7.78
N ALA A 72 -5.38 1.82 -8.62
CA ALA A 72 -4.85 2.41 -9.85
C ALA A 72 -5.98 2.82 -10.80
N LEU A 73 -7.00 1.97 -10.94
CA LEU A 73 -8.16 2.22 -11.79
C LEU A 73 -9.09 3.31 -11.22
N ILE A 74 -9.25 3.41 -9.89
CA ILE A 74 -9.96 4.54 -9.24
C ILE A 74 -9.28 5.86 -9.59
N LEU A 75 -7.96 5.91 -9.47
CA LEU A 75 -7.17 7.10 -9.82
C LEU A 75 -7.22 7.39 -11.33
N GLY A 76 -7.15 6.35 -12.16
CA GLY A 76 -7.28 6.47 -13.62
C GLY A 76 -8.60 7.12 -14.02
N ARG A 77 -9.72 6.69 -13.40
CA ARG A 77 -11.03 7.31 -13.60
C ARG A 77 -11.07 8.76 -13.13
N ALA A 78 -10.45 9.08 -11.99
CA ALA A 78 -10.42 10.44 -11.46
C ALA A 78 -9.62 11.41 -12.35
N VAL A 79 -8.56 10.92 -13.00
CA VAL A 79 -7.71 11.72 -13.90
C VAL A 79 -8.35 11.88 -15.28
N THR A 80 -8.94 10.81 -15.82
CA THR A 80 -9.42 10.78 -17.22
C THR A 80 -10.92 11.04 -17.37
N GLY A 81 -11.70 10.88 -16.31
CA GLY A 81 -13.16 10.83 -16.36
C GLY A 81 -13.73 9.53 -16.95
N LEU A 82 -12.89 8.58 -17.37
CA LEU A 82 -13.29 7.33 -18.02
C LEU A 82 -13.10 6.15 -17.07
N GLN A 83 -14.12 5.30 -16.93
CA GLN A 83 -13.97 4.06 -16.18
C GLN A 83 -13.21 3.01 -17.00
N ALA A 84 -12.37 2.24 -16.31
CA ALA A 84 -11.68 1.07 -16.87
C ALA A 84 -11.88 -0.19 -15.99
N PHE A 85 -12.94 -0.18 -15.18
CA PHE A 85 -13.54 -1.37 -14.58
C PHE A 85 -14.68 -1.85 -15.47
N PHE A 86 -15.07 -3.12 -15.33
CA PHE A 86 -16.22 -3.71 -16.02
C PHE A 86 -17.53 -3.50 -15.25
#